data_AF-A0A177B5Y1-F1
#
_entry.id   AF-A0A177B5Y1-F1
#
_cell.length_a   1.000
_cell.length_b   1.000
_cell.length_c   1.000
_cell.angle_alpha   90.00
_cell.angle_beta   90.00
_cell.angle_gamma   90.00
#
_symmetry.space_group_name_H-M   'P 1'
#
loop_
_entity.id
_entity.type
_entity.pdbx_description
1 polymer ?
#
loop_
_entity_poly.entity_id
_entity_poly.type
_entity_poly.pdbx_seq_one_letter_code
_entity_poly.pdbx_strand_id
1 'polypeptide(L)' 'MAIEKTKISIIGSGNWGSAIAKIVGKNVLNDEIFDDEVRMYVYEEIIGGEKLTDIINTKHENVKYLPGHKISGNV' A
#
# COMPACT_ATOMS: atom_id res chain seq x y z
N MET A 1 -11.91 25.97 10.61
CA MET A 1 -10.72 25.57 9.82
C MET A 1 -10.88 24.09 9.53
N ALA A 2 -10.73 23.65 8.28
CA ALA A 2 -10.60 22.22 8.01
C ALA A 2 -9.28 21.74 8.64
N ILE A 3 -9.33 20.63 9.36
CA ILE A 3 -8.12 19.99 9.87
C ILE A 3 -7.37 19.44 8.65
N GLU A 4 -6.11 19.82 8.48
CA GLU A 4 -5.26 19.24 7.44
C GLU A 4 -4.95 17.79 7.84
N LYS A 5 -5.45 16.84 7.05
CA LYS A 5 -5.25 15.41 7.26
C LYS A 5 -3.77 15.04 7.05
N THR A 6 -3.22 14.22 7.94
CA THR A 6 -1.83 13.75 7.86
C THR A 6 -1.70 12.68 6.79
N LYS A 7 -0.79 12.88 5.83
CA LYS A 7 -0.52 11.91 4.75
C LYS A 7 0.52 10.89 5.19
N ILE A 8 0.27 9.62 4.89
CA ILE A 8 1.16 8.52 5.26
C ILE A 8 1.86 7.98 4.03
N SER A 9 3.15 7.67 4.19
CA SER A 9 3.94 6.99 3.16
C SER A 9 4.81 5.89 3.76
N ILE A 10 4.86 4.76 3.09
CA ILE A 10 5.64 3.58 3.45
C ILE A 10 6.82 3.49 2.48
N ILE A 11 8.04 3.46 3.02
CA ILE A 11 9.25 3.25 2.23
C ILE A 11 9.70 1.81 2.40
N GLY A 12 9.37 0.97 1.41
CA GLY A 12 9.71 -0.45 1.41
C GLY A 12 8.50 -1.34 1.12
N SER A 13 8.71 -2.34 0.26
CA SER A 13 7.66 -3.19 -0.32
C SER A 13 7.99 -4.69 -0.23
N GLY A 14 8.91 -5.07 0.66
CA GLY A 14 9.17 -6.47 0.99
C GLY A 14 7.98 -7.12 1.71
N ASN A 15 8.20 -8.32 2.24
CA ASN A 15 7.15 -9.08 2.96
C ASN A 15 6.54 -8.23 4.09
N TRP A 16 7.38 -7.71 4.99
CA TRP A 16 6.91 -6.87 6.10
C TRP A 16 6.33 -5.53 5.64
N GLY A 17 6.91 -4.91 4.61
CA GLY A 17 6.38 -3.68 4.00
C GLY A 17 4.94 -3.86 3.49
N SER A 18 4.67 -4.99 2.84
CA SER A 18 3.34 -5.35 2.33
C SER A 18 2.37 -5.69 3.47
N ALA A 19 2.83 -6.37 4.52
CA ALA A 19 2.03 -6.67 5.70
C ALA A 19 1.61 -5.39 6.45
N ILE A 20 2.56 -4.45 6.64
CA ILE A 20 2.26 -3.19 7.33
C ILE A 20 1.40 -2.27 6.46
N ALA A 21 1.59 -2.26 5.14
CA ALA A 21 0.73 -1.56 4.19
C ALA A 21 -0.75 -1.94 4.35
N LYS A 22 -1.04 -3.23 4.51
CA LYS A 22 -2.40 -3.71 4.79
C LYS A 22 -2.97 -3.16 6.10
N ILE A 23 -2.16 -3.12 7.17
CA ILE A 23 -2.62 -2.67 8.49
C ILE A 23 -2.80 -1.15 8.50
N VAL A 24 -1.81 -0.41 8.02
CA VAL A 24 -1.83 1.06 7.92
C VAL A 24 -2.97 1.52 7.02
N GLY A 25 -3.12 0.93 5.83
CA GLY A 25 -4.22 1.24 4.92
C GLY A 25 -5.59 1.06 5.54
N LYS A 26 -5.79 0.03 6.38
CA LYS A 26 -7.04 -0.13 7.13
C LYS A 26 -7.22 0.91 8.24
N ASN A 27 -6.15 1.26 8.95
CA ASN A 27 -6.24 2.17 10.08
C ASN A 27 -6.55 3.60 9.67
N VAL A 28 -5.94 4.11 8.58
CA VAL A 28 -6.19 5.49 8.13
C VAL A 28 -7.65 5.73 7.74
N LEU A 29 -8.37 4.69 7.29
CA LEU A 29 -9.80 4.77 6.97
C LEU A 29 -10.70 4.88 8.22
N ASN A 30 -10.17 4.62 9.41
CA ASN A 30 -10.91 4.62 10.68
C ASN A 30 -10.53 5.79 11.59
N ASP A 31 -9.72 6.73 11.12
CA ASP A 31 -9.26 7.86 11.92
C ASP A 31 -9.23 9.15 11.07
N GLU A 32 -10.04 10.12 11.50
CA GLU A 32 -10.28 11.37 10.77
C GLU A 32 -9.05 12.27 10.66
N ILE A 33 -8.00 12.02 11.45
CA ILE A 33 -6.76 12.81 11.41
C ILE A 33 -5.87 12.43 10.22
N PHE A 34 -6.10 11.29 9.57
CA PHE A 34 -5.28 10.81 8.45
C PHE A 34 -5.97 10.98 7.10
N ASP A 35 -5.14 11.14 6.07
CA ASP A 35 -5.56 11.04 4.67
C ASP A 35 -5.84 9.57 4.35
N ASP A 36 -6.90 9.33 3.59
CA ASP A 36 -7.34 7.98 3.26
C ASP A 36 -6.33 7.32 2.30
N GLU A 37 -5.56 8.07 1.51
CA GLU A 37 -4.51 7.54 0.62
C GLU A 37 -3.21 7.22 1.40
N VAL A 38 -2.70 6.00 1.23
CA VAL A 38 -1.37 5.60 1.73
C VAL A 38 -0.47 5.34 0.54
N ARG A 39 0.65 6.06 0.45
CA ARG A 39 1.61 5.82 -0.64
C ARG A 39 2.68 4.82 -0.23
N MET A 40 2.84 3.74 -1.01
CA MET A 40 3.91 2.77 -0.79
C MET A 40 4.97 2.87 -1.87
N TYR A 41 6.23 3.14 -1.49
CA TYR A 41 7.35 3.02 -2.40
C TYR A 41 7.69 1.55 -2.66
N VAL A 42 7.56 1.17 -3.92
CA VAL A 42 7.95 -0.14 -4.45
C VAL A 42 9.15 0.06 -5.36
N TYR A 43 10.26 -0.63 -5.10
CA TYR A 43 11.35 -0.68 -6.07
C TYR A 43 10.83 -1.42 -7.30
N GLU A 44 10.91 -0.80 -8.47
CA GLU A 44 10.24 -1.32 -9.67
C GLU A 44 10.87 -2.63 -10.14
N GLU A 45 10.01 -3.62 -10.39
CA GLU A 45 10.39 -4.94 -10.86
C GLU A 45 9.39 -5.45 -11.89
N ILE A 46 9.81 -6.32 -12.81
CA ILE A 46 8.93 -6.91 -13.82
C ILE A 46 8.59 -8.36 -13.44
N ILE A 47 7.31 -8.66 -13.29
CA ILE A 47 6.78 -9.99 -12.95
C ILE A 47 5.87 -10.44 -14.09
N GLY A 48 6.24 -11.50 -14.81
CA GLY A 48 5.42 -12.01 -15.92
C GLY A 48 5.19 -11.00 -17.05
N GLY A 49 6.09 -10.02 -17.22
CA GLY A 49 5.96 -8.95 -18.22
C GLY A 49 5.20 -7.71 -17.76
N GLU A 50 4.69 -7.69 -16.53
CA GLU A 50 3.96 -6.57 -15.93
C GLU A 50 4.78 -5.94 -14.79
N LYS A 51 4.66 -4.62 -14.58
CA LYS A 51 5.31 -3.93 -13.46
C LYS A 51 4.71 -4.37 -12.14
N LEU A 52 5.54 -4.59 -11.12
CA LEU A 52 5.08 -4.96 -9.79
C LEU A 52 4.18 -3.87 -9.19
N THR A 53 4.47 -2.60 -9.45
CA THR A 53 3.60 -1.48 -9.06
C THR A 53 2.22 -1.57 -9.69
N ASP A 54 2.11 -1.84 -10.99
CA ASP A 54 0.83 -2.00 -11.69
C ASP A 54 0.05 -3.23 -11.16
N ILE A 55 0.74 -4.35 -10.91
CA ILE A 55 0.14 -5.54 -10.29
C ILE A 55 -0.44 -5.21 -8.91
N ILE A 56 0.32 -4.49 -8.07
CA ILE A 56 -0.12 -4.12 -6.73
C ILE A 56 -1.33 -3.18 -6.81
N ASN A 57 -1.28 -2.15 -7.64
CA ASN A 57 -2.37 -1.17 -7.78
C ASN A 57 -3.66 -1.77 -8.35
N THR A 58 -3.56 -2.78 -9.21
CA THR A 58 -4.73 -3.42 -9.85
C THR A 58 -5.29 -4.58 -9.05
N LYS A 59 -4.42 -5.44 -8.50
CA LYS A 59 -4.82 -6.67 -7.80
C LYS A 59 -4.86 -6.49 -6.28
N HIS A 60 -4.40 -5.34 -5.77
CA HIS A 60 -4.17 -5.07 -4.35
C HIS A 60 -3.42 -6.21 -3.67
N GLU A 61 -2.35 -6.67 -4.30
CA GLU A 61 -1.57 -7.81 -3.83
C GLU A 61 -0.12 -7.71 -4.31
N ASN A 62 0.82 -7.85 -3.37
CA ASN A 62 2.23 -8.01 -3.72
C ASN A 62 2.53 -9.48 -4.01
N VAL A 63 2.28 -9.88 -5.26
CA VAL A 63 2.39 -11.27 -5.73
C VAL A 63 3.79 -11.88 -5.56
N LYS A 64 4.83 -11.05 -5.38
CA LYS A 64 6.21 -11.51 -5.18
C LYS A 64 6.55 -11.67 -3.69
N TYR A 65 6.28 -10.65 -2.89
CA TYR A 65 6.80 -10.58 -1.52
C TYR A 65 5.78 -10.99 -0.44
N LEU A 66 4.48 -11.00 -0.76
CA LEU A 66 3.42 -11.44 0.16
C LEU A 66 2.24 -12.09 -0.61
N PRO A 67 2.48 -13.21 -1.32
CA PRO A 67 1.46 -13.85 -2.16
C PRO A 67 0.28 -14.38 -1.32
N GLY A 68 -0.93 -14.32 -1.88
CA GLY A 68 -2.16 -14.77 -1.24
C GLY A 68 -2.77 -13.79 -0.24
N HIS A 69 -2.14 -12.64 0.00
CA HIS A 69 -2.63 -11.65 0.94
C HIS A 69 -2.96 -10.32 0.26
N LYS A 70 -4.24 -9.97 0.26
CA LYS A 70 -4.68 -8.66 -0.20
C LYS A 70 -4.20 -7.54 0.73
N ILE A 71 -3.61 -6.52 0.11
CA ILE A 71 -3.31 -5.19 0.65
C ILE A 71 -4.61 -4.37 0.64
N SER A 72 -4.66 -3.29 1.42
CA SER A 72 -5.82 -2.40 1.46
C SER A 72 -5.99 -1.65 0.13
N GLY A 73 -7.23 -1.36 -0.28
CA GLY A 73 -7.53 -0.76 -1.59
C GLY A 73 -7.11 0.69 -1.77
N ASN A 74 -6.73 1.33 -0.66
CA ASN A 74 -6.28 2.72 -0.56
C ASN A 74 -4.75 2.84 -0.44
N VAL A 75 -4.03 1.75 -0.72
CA VAL A 75 -2.55 1.68 -0.75
C VAL A 75 -2.07 1.38 -2.16
#